data_AF-C6ZQK2-F1
#
_entry.id   AF-C6ZQK2-F1
#
_cell.length_a   1.000
_cell.length_b   1.000
_cell.length_c   1.000
_cell.angle_alpha   90.00
_cell.angle_beta   90.00
_cell.angle_gamma   90.00
#
_symmetry.space_group_name_H-M   'P 1'
#
loop_
_entity.id
_entity.type
_entity.pdbx_description
1 polymer ?
#
loop_
_entity_poly.entity_id
_entity_poly.type
_entity_poly.pdbx_seq_one_letter_code
_entity_poly.pdbx_strand_id
1 'polypeptide(L)'
;ELERMDMLDRRANIDIPEFYVGSVPAVTSSDVHAVGKTSRFVGICILKEKCGMRTKFILRNVVDNQGMEVLYDMYDPTLLKVEVLRLEKRLDEHLLYLRDAQDEYSTFDLNMEPEILPEGAPVPVNDVKVTLKPRPWYARWERHELQGVANIDEHTNDKKRRKAERLATPWEKYDLMKEYRKSIPEEEQKEIFAEVYSQLHQLEMTRKKMKRKRTFVKPTKLA
;
A
#
# COMPACT_ATOMS: atom_id res chain seq x y z
N GLU A 1 -9.67 -20.48 7.98
CA GLU A 1 -10.15 -20.07 9.32
C GLU A 1 -9.01 -19.74 10.27
N LEU A 2 -8.12 -20.67 10.61
CA LEU A 2 -7.01 -20.42 11.55
C LEU A 2 -6.16 -19.18 11.22
N GLU A 3 -5.70 -19.05 9.96
CA GLU A 3 -4.91 -17.90 9.53
C GLU A 3 -5.65 -16.55 9.71
N ARG A 4 -6.98 -16.55 9.55
CA ARG A 4 -7.81 -15.36 9.68
C ARG A 4 -7.95 -14.96 11.16
N MET A 5 -8.09 -15.96 12.04
CA MET A 5 -8.11 -15.75 13.49
C MET A 5 -6.80 -15.12 13.95
N ASP A 6 -5.65 -15.65 13.52
CA ASP A 6 -4.33 -15.09 13.85
C ASP A 6 -4.17 -13.64 13.33
N MET A 7 -4.68 -13.36 12.12
CA MET A 7 -4.69 -12.00 11.57
C MET A 7 -5.55 -11.04 12.42
N LEU A 8 -6.70 -11.49 12.90
CA LEU A 8 -7.61 -10.69 13.73
C LEU A 8 -7.01 -10.45 15.12
N ASP A 9 -6.39 -11.46 15.73
CA ASP A 9 -5.65 -11.34 16.98
C ASP A 9 -4.49 -10.38 16.86
N ARG A 10 -3.77 -10.42 15.73
CA ARG A 10 -2.71 -9.44 15.45
C ARG A 10 -3.30 -8.05 15.30
N ARG A 11 -4.40 -7.89 14.56
CA ARG A 11 -5.12 -6.62 14.39
C ARG A 11 -5.75 -6.12 15.68
N ALA A 12 -5.98 -6.95 16.70
CA ALA A 12 -6.40 -6.46 18.01
C ALA A 12 -5.26 -5.68 18.72
N ASN A 13 -4.01 -6.10 18.49
CA ASN A 13 -2.81 -5.54 19.10
C ASN A 13 -2.20 -4.36 18.33
N ILE A 14 -2.33 -4.32 17.00
CA ILE A 14 -1.87 -3.19 16.15
C ILE A 14 -3.00 -2.63 15.29
N ASP A 15 -3.03 -1.30 15.16
CA ASP A 15 -3.92 -0.62 14.22
C ASP A 15 -3.32 -0.69 12.80
N ILE A 16 -3.89 -1.54 11.95
CA ILE A 16 -3.53 -1.65 10.53
C ILE A 16 -4.68 -1.01 9.72
N PRO A 17 -4.55 0.28 9.35
CA PRO A 17 -5.57 1.00 8.60
C PRO A 17 -5.70 0.48 7.16
N GLU A 18 -6.77 0.89 6.49
CA GLU A 18 -6.96 0.68 5.07
C GLU A 18 -5.98 1.55 4.26
N PHE A 19 -5.30 0.93 3.28
CA PHE A 19 -4.49 1.64 2.29
C PHE A 19 -4.29 0.79 1.03
N TYR A 20 -3.95 1.47 -0.06
CA TYR A 20 -3.81 0.91 -1.40
C TYR A 20 -2.43 1.20 -1.98
N VAL A 21 -2.14 0.58 -3.13
CA VAL A 21 -1.00 1.00 -3.95
C VAL A 21 -1.26 2.42 -4.41
N GLY A 22 -0.28 3.29 -4.16
CA GLY A 22 -0.40 4.75 -4.33
C GLY A 22 -0.55 5.53 -3.04
N SER A 23 -1.06 4.92 -1.97
CA SER A 23 -1.18 5.61 -0.68
C SER A 23 0.20 5.84 -0.06
N VAL A 24 0.31 6.86 0.81
CA VAL A 24 1.55 7.23 1.51
C VAL A 24 1.42 6.90 3.00
N PRO A 25 1.82 5.71 3.45
CA PRO A 25 1.91 5.38 4.86
C PRO A 25 3.26 5.75 5.50
N ALA A 26 3.21 6.05 6.79
CA ALA A 26 4.33 6.08 7.71
C ALA A 26 4.31 4.79 8.55
N VAL A 27 5.36 3.99 8.43
CA VAL A 27 5.51 2.73 9.15
C VAL A 27 6.56 2.90 10.24
N THR A 28 6.23 2.48 11.46
CA THR A 28 7.17 2.39 12.58
C THR A 28 7.40 0.92 12.91
N SER A 29 8.65 0.47 12.86
CA SER A 29 9.09 -0.87 13.24
C SER A 29 10.09 -0.83 14.39
N SER A 30 10.18 -1.94 15.12
CA SER A 30 11.24 -2.14 16.11
C SER A 30 12.55 -2.45 15.40
N ASP A 31 13.62 -1.76 15.77
CA ASP A 31 14.97 -1.99 15.26
C ASP A 31 15.96 -1.90 16.41
N VAL A 32 16.64 -3.01 16.72
CA VAL A 32 17.56 -3.11 17.86
C VAL A 32 18.77 -2.16 17.73
N HIS A 33 19.15 -1.83 16.50
CA HIS A 33 20.33 -1.03 16.20
C HIS A 33 20.02 0.45 15.98
N ALA A 34 18.75 0.81 15.80
CA ALA A 34 18.33 2.20 15.66
C ALA A 34 18.38 2.97 16.98
N VAL A 35 18.66 4.27 16.89
CA VAL A 35 18.56 5.19 18.03
C VAL A 35 17.10 5.22 18.51
N GLY A 36 16.86 4.87 19.77
CA GLY A 36 15.49 4.75 20.30
C GLY A 36 14.82 3.39 20.05
N LYS A 37 15.57 2.40 19.54
CA LYS A 37 15.12 1.03 19.25
C LYS A 37 13.94 0.91 18.27
N THR A 38 13.63 2.00 17.57
CA THR A 38 12.53 2.06 16.62
C THR A 38 13.00 2.80 15.36
N SER A 39 12.47 2.39 14.21
CA SER A 39 12.72 3.01 12.92
C SER A 39 11.39 3.42 12.31
N ARG A 40 11.32 4.66 11.80
CA ARG A 40 10.15 5.20 11.10
C ARG A 40 10.51 5.47 9.65
N PHE A 41 9.75 4.92 8.73
CA PHE A 41 9.90 5.14 7.31
C PHE A 41 8.58 5.67 6.71
N VAL A 42 8.67 6.75 5.94
CA VAL A 42 7.54 7.34 5.22
C VAL A 42 7.81 7.16 3.74
N GLY A 43 6.80 6.70 2.98
CA GLY A 43 6.94 6.54 1.54
C GLY A 43 5.65 6.08 0.87
N ILE A 44 5.62 6.15 -0.46
CA ILE A 44 4.51 5.66 -1.27
C ILE A 44 4.52 4.14 -1.33
N CYS A 45 3.36 3.52 -1.16
CA CYS A 45 3.18 2.09 -1.36
C CYS A 45 3.22 1.76 -2.86
N ILE A 46 4.28 1.12 -3.34
CA ILE A 46 4.47 0.81 -4.76
C ILE A 46 4.04 -0.59 -5.14
N LEU A 47 3.92 -1.49 -4.16
CA LEU A 47 3.50 -2.87 -4.38
C LEU A 47 2.85 -3.37 -3.09
N LYS A 48 1.73 -4.06 -3.24
CA LYS A 48 1.10 -4.84 -2.17
C LYS A 48 0.78 -6.21 -2.74
N GLU A 49 1.43 -7.23 -2.23
CA GLU A 49 1.39 -8.58 -2.80
C GLU A 49 1.12 -9.65 -1.74
N LYS A 50 0.78 -10.85 -2.24
CA LYS A 50 0.39 -12.02 -1.44
C LYS A 50 -0.92 -11.77 -0.66
N CYS A 51 -1.32 -12.77 0.10
CA CYS A 51 -2.55 -12.76 0.90
C CYS A 51 -2.28 -13.37 2.28
N GLY A 52 -3.27 -13.25 3.16
CA GLY A 52 -3.21 -13.82 4.51
C GLY A 52 -2.12 -13.19 5.38
N MET A 53 -1.53 -13.99 6.26
CA MET A 53 -0.43 -13.59 7.15
C MET A 53 0.84 -13.21 6.38
N ARG A 54 0.97 -13.69 5.14
CA ARG A 54 2.13 -13.44 4.27
C ARG A 54 1.98 -12.17 3.43
N THR A 55 0.95 -11.36 3.65
CA THR A 55 0.75 -10.11 2.93
C THR A 55 1.95 -9.18 3.12
N LYS A 56 2.55 -8.74 2.02
CA LYS A 56 3.72 -7.85 2.00
C LYS A 56 3.40 -6.56 1.27
N PHE A 57 4.08 -5.49 1.62
CA PHE A 57 4.03 -4.25 0.86
C PHE A 57 5.39 -3.57 0.82
N ILE A 58 5.66 -2.84 -0.27
CA ILE A 58 6.91 -2.10 -0.47
C ILE A 58 6.60 -0.63 -0.40
N LEU A 59 7.29 0.07 0.50
CA LEU A 59 7.29 1.53 0.54
C LEU A 59 8.53 2.07 -0.17
N ARG A 60 8.34 3.11 -0.97
CA ARG A 60 9.43 3.83 -1.66
C ARG A 60 9.44 5.28 -1.23
N ASN A 61 10.63 5.81 -0.99
CA ASN A 61 10.85 7.24 -0.84
C ASN A 61 12.23 7.63 -1.38
N VAL A 62 12.40 8.87 -1.78
CA VAL A 62 13.70 9.44 -2.12
C VAL A 62 14.14 10.31 -0.94
N VAL A 63 15.18 9.86 -0.23
CA VAL A 63 15.76 10.56 0.92
C VAL A 63 17.18 10.95 0.56
N ASP A 64 17.56 12.20 0.75
CA ASP A 64 18.88 12.72 0.38
C ASP A 64 19.30 12.40 -1.07
N ASN A 65 18.35 12.53 -2.00
CA ASN A 65 18.50 12.18 -3.42
C ASN A 65 18.85 10.70 -3.69
N GLN A 66 18.59 9.81 -2.73
CA GLN A 66 18.76 8.37 -2.88
C GLN A 66 17.40 7.67 -2.78
N GLY A 67 17.08 6.87 -3.78
CA GLY A 67 15.87 6.05 -3.77
C GLY A 67 16.01 4.90 -2.77
N MET A 68 15.22 4.93 -1.71
CA MET A 68 15.14 3.89 -0.70
C MET A 68 13.82 3.13 -0.81
N GLU A 69 13.90 1.82 -0.65
CA GLU A 69 12.74 0.94 -0.61
C GLU A 69 12.81 0.04 0.62
N VAL A 70 11.69 -0.07 1.34
CA VAL A 70 11.56 -0.96 2.49
C VAL A 70 10.37 -1.88 2.28
N LEU A 71 10.63 -3.18 2.31
CA LEU A 71 9.61 -4.22 2.28
C LEU A 71 9.17 -4.53 3.71
N TYR A 72 7.87 -4.43 3.96
CA TYR A 72 7.25 -4.76 5.23
C TYR A 72 6.31 -5.95 5.08
N ASP A 73 6.37 -6.85 6.07
CA ASP A 73 5.39 -7.90 6.24
C ASP A 73 4.27 -7.36 7.14
N MET A 74 3.02 -7.35 6.64
CA MET A 74 1.90 -6.64 7.27
C MET A 74 1.59 -7.12 8.70
N TYR A 75 1.83 -8.40 8.97
CA TYR A 75 1.54 -9.04 10.26
C TYR A 75 2.81 -9.36 11.06
N ASP A 76 3.96 -8.79 10.69
CA ASP A 76 5.22 -8.96 11.43
C ASP A 76 5.07 -8.46 12.88
N PRO A 77 5.50 -9.24 13.89
CA PRO A 77 5.58 -8.75 15.27
C PRO A 77 6.49 -7.53 15.46
N THR A 78 7.49 -7.31 14.59
CA THR A 78 8.36 -6.12 14.69
C THR A 78 7.66 -4.83 14.27
N LEU A 79 6.55 -4.93 13.53
CA LEU A 79 5.74 -3.79 13.10
C LEU A 79 5.00 -3.20 14.31
N LEU A 80 5.26 -1.93 14.64
CA LEU A 80 4.69 -1.28 15.83
C LEU A 80 3.49 -0.40 15.51
N LYS A 81 3.57 0.38 14.42
CA LYS A 81 2.51 1.32 14.01
C LYS A 81 2.50 1.46 12.49
N VAL A 82 1.30 1.50 11.91
CA VAL A 82 1.08 1.91 10.53
C VAL A 82 0.13 3.11 10.55
N GLU A 83 0.58 4.23 10.00
CA GLU A 83 -0.18 5.48 9.93
C GLU A 83 -0.31 5.91 8.48
N VAL A 84 -1.53 6.07 7.99
CA VAL A 84 -1.75 6.50 6.60
C VAL A 84 -1.76 8.01 6.57
N LEU A 85 -0.74 8.61 5.95
CA LEU A 85 -0.63 10.07 5.82
C LEU A 85 -1.45 10.58 4.65
N ARG A 86 -1.45 9.87 3.52
CA ARG A 86 -2.32 10.15 2.37
C ARG A 86 -2.96 8.86 1.88
N LEU A 87 -4.29 8.84 1.84
CA LEU A 87 -5.06 7.73 1.30
C LEU A 87 -5.46 8.04 -0.14
N GLU A 88 -4.84 7.35 -1.09
CA GLU A 88 -5.15 7.49 -2.51
C GLU A 88 -4.89 6.16 -3.26
N LYS A 89 -5.53 6.04 -4.42
CA LYS A 89 -5.29 4.98 -5.42
C LYS A 89 -4.61 5.57 -6.63
N ARG A 90 -3.95 4.72 -7.41
CA ARG A 90 -3.35 5.05 -8.70
C ARG A 90 -4.00 4.22 -9.80
N LEU A 91 -3.70 4.57 -11.06
CA LEU A 91 -4.26 3.91 -12.23
C LEU A 91 -3.80 2.45 -12.39
N ASP A 92 -2.59 2.13 -11.93
CA ASP A 92 -1.97 0.81 -12.08
C ASP A 92 -1.99 0.02 -10.77
N GLU A 93 -2.04 -1.32 -10.87
CA GLU A 93 -2.00 -2.23 -9.72
C GLU A 93 -0.66 -2.19 -8.96
N HIS A 94 0.42 -1.80 -9.62
CA HIS A 94 1.75 -1.63 -9.02
C HIS A 94 2.47 -0.41 -9.61
N LEU A 95 3.33 0.22 -8.82
CA LEU A 95 4.10 1.42 -9.19
C LEU A 95 5.61 1.13 -9.26
N LEU A 96 6.00 -0.10 -9.55
CA LEU A 96 7.41 -0.49 -9.66
C LEU A 96 8.19 0.33 -10.70
N TYR A 97 7.49 0.92 -11.67
CA TYR A 97 8.07 1.84 -12.66
C TYR A 97 8.59 3.15 -12.05
N LEU A 98 8.22 3.48 -10.81
CA LEU A 98 8.77 4.63 -10.09
C LEU A 98 10.29 4.51 -9.82
N ARG A 99 10.86 3.32 -9.94
CA ARG A 99 12.32 3.10 -9.91
C ARG A 99 13.04 3.78 -11.08
N ASP A 100 12.38 3.84 -12.23
CA ASP A 100 12.90 4.40 -13.47
C ASP A 100 12.27 5.76 -13.81
N ALA A 101 11.42 6.30 -12.92
CA ALA A 101 10.78 7.59 -13.06
C ALA A 101 11.65 8.74 -12.55
N GLN A 102 11.23 9.98 -12.86
CA GLN A 102 11.74 11.16 -12.16
C GLN A 102 11.48 11.07 -10.66
N ASP A 103 12.45 11.54 -9.86
CA ASP A 103 12.43 11.35 -8.41
C ASP A 103 11.33 12.17 -7.72
N GLU A 104 10.85 13.24 -8.37
CA GLU A 104 9.74 14.08 -7.91
C GLU A 104 8.48 13.26 -7.60
N TYR A 105 8.20 12.22 -8.37
CA TYR A 105 7.03 11.34 -8.18
C TYR A 105 7.20 10.34 -7.03
N SER A 106 8.40 10.23 -6.45
CA SER A 106 8.74 9.33 -5.35
C SER A 106 9.28 10.05 -4.11
N THR A 107 9.34 11.38 -4.12
CA THR A 107 9.89 12.18 -3.02
C THR A 107 8.75 12.64 -2.11
N PHE A 108 8.79 12.20 -0.86
CA PHE A 108 7.82 12.55 0.17
C PHE A 108 8.52 13.06 1.41
N ASP A 109 7.97 14.12 2.01
CA ASP A 109 8.48 14.66 3.27
C ASP A 109 8.32 13.63 4.40
N LEU A 110 9.40 13.41 5.15
CA LEU A 110 9.43 12.52 6.31
C LEU A 110 8.53 13.02 7.46
N ASN A 111 8.26 14.33 7.49
CA ASN A 111 7.43 14.98 8.50
C ASN A 111 6.04 15.38 7.98
N MET A 112 5.60 14.81 6.85
CA MET A 112 4.28 15.06 6.30
C MET A 112 3.17 14.78 7.33
N GLU A 113 2.24 15.72 7.43
CA GLU A 113 1.04 15.59 8.28
C GLU A 113 -0.05 14.74 7.59
N PRO A 114 -0.88 14.01 8.35
CA PRO A 114 -1.93 13.19 7.78
C PRO A 114 -3.09 14.02 7.19
N GLU A 115 -3.41 13.76 5.94
CA GLU A 115 -4.56 14.30 5.21
C GLU A 115 -5.82 13.53 5.61
N ILE A 116 -6.74 14.21 6.30
CA ILE A 116 -7.97 13.59 6.81
C ILE A 116 -9.05 13.64 5.74
N LEU A 117 -9.50 12.46 5.30
CA LEU A 117 -10.67 12.34 4.44
C LEU A 117 -11.97 12.32 5.26
N PRO A 118 -13.07 12.90 4.74
CA PRO A 118 -14.36 12.83 5.42
C PRO A 118 -14.83 11.37 5.54
N GLU A 119 -15.45 11.03 6.68
CA GLU A 119 -15.94 9.68 6.96
C GLU A 119 -16.95 9.25 5.89
N GLY A 120 -16.70 8.12 5.22
CA GLY A 120 -17.55 7.58 4.16
C GLY A 120 -17.29 8.13 2.75
N ALA A 121 -16.35 9.07 2.58
CA ALA A 121 -15.95 9.51 1.24
C ALA A 121 -15.26 8.37 0.46
N PRO A 122 -15.50 8.25 -0.85
CA PRO A 122 -14.78 7.28 -1.67
C PRO A 122 -13.29 7.61 -1.69
N VAL A 123 -12.45 6.57 -1.77
CA VAL A 123 -11.00 6.74 -1.87
C VAL A 123 -10.65 7.43 -3.19
N PRO A 124 -9.95 8.58 -3.17
CA PRO A 124 -9.62 9.31 -4.38
C PRO A 124 -8.65 8.51 -5.26
N VAL A 125 -8.89 8.55 -6.58
CA VAL A 125 -7.99 7.98 -7.59
C VAL A 125 -7.20 9.11 -8.21
N ASN A 126 -5.88 9.06 -8.03
CA ASN A 126 -4.95 10.01 -8.59
C ASN A 126 -4.52 9.55 -10.00
N ASP A 127 -4.89 10.35 -10.99
CA ASP A 127 -4.71 10.09 -12.42
C ASP A 127 -3.41 10.68 -13.00
N VAL A 128 -2.55 11.26 -12.16
CA VAL A 128 -1.27 11.83 -12.58
C VAL A 128 -0.41 10.78 -13.28
N LYS A 129 -0.03 11.06 -14.52
CA LYS A 129 0.88 10.22 -15.30
C LYS A 129 2.33 10.62 -15.07
N VAL A 130 3.16 9.62 -14.82
CA VAL A 130 4.57 9.75 -14.48
C VAL A 130 5.42 9.78 -15.76
N THR A 131 6.49 10.59 -15.75
CA THR A 131 7.50 10.59 -16.80
C THR A 131 8.70 9.74 -16.41
N LEU A 132 9.04 8.77 -17.26
CA LEU A 132 10.23 7.93 -17.12
C LEU A 132 11.50 8.68 -17.51
N LYS A 133 12.59 8.40 -16.78
CA LYS A 133 13.96 8.81 -17.13
C LYS A 133 14.39 8.17 -18.46
N PRO A 134 15.43 8.69 -19.11
CA PRO A 134 16.07 7.98 -20.23
C PRO A 134 16.56 6.58 -19.80
N ARG A 135 16.62 5.65 -20.75
CA ARG A 135 17.17 4.30 -20.53
C ARG A 135 18.64 4.36 -20.07
N PRO A 136 19.15 3.36 -19.32
CA PRO A 136 18.56 2.03 -19.05
C PRO A 136 17.52 2.01 -17.93
N TRP A 137 16.59 1.06 -18.00
CA TRP A 137 15.52 0.84 -17.03
C TRP A 137 15.63 -0.51 -16.35
N TYR A 138 15.08 -0.63 -15.14
CA TYR A 138 14.95 -1.87 -14.39
C TYR A 138 14.15 -2.93 -15.15
N ALA A 139 13.03 -2.55 -15.77
CA ALA A 139 12.18 -3.47 -16.51
C ALA A 139 11.78 -2.96 -17.89
N ARG A 140 11.19 -3.86 -18.69
CA ARG A 140 10.64 -3.56 -20.01
C ARG A 140 9.20 -3.11 -19.88
N TRP A 141 9.01 -1.92 -19.32
CA TRP A 141 7.70 -1.33 -19.03
C TRP A 141 6.77 -1.26 -20.25
N GLU A 142 7.33 -1.20 -21.45
CA GLU A 142 6.57 -1.21 -22.72
C GLU A 142 5.70 -2.47 -22.94
N ARG A 143 5.81 -3.48 -22.07
CA ARG A 143 5.08 -4.76 -22.13
C ARG A 143 3.94 -4.88 -21.13
N HIS A 144 3.81 -3.93 -20.21
CA HIS A 144 2.95 -4.05 -19.03
C HIS A 144 1.63 -3.28 -19.13
N GLU A 145 1.26 -2.77 -20.31
CA GLU A 145 0.00 -2.02 -20.56
C GLU A 145 -0.31 -0.94 -19.49
N LEU A 146 0.74 -0.25 -19.02
CA LEU A 146 0.65 0.73 -17.93
C LEU A 146 -0.17 1.96 -18.34
N GLN A 147 -1.08 2.39 -17.48
CA GLN A 147 -1.91 3.59 -17.67
C GLN A 147 -1.31 4.84 -17.01
N GLY A 148 -0.51 4.66 -15.96
CA GLY A 148 0.10 5.72 -15.17
C GLY A 148 1.42 6.27 -15.70
N VAL A 149 1.83 5.91 -16.93
CA VAL A 149 3.08 6.39 -17.55
C VAL A 149 2.79 7.23 -18.79
N ALA A 150 3.31 8.45 -18.84
CA ALA A 150 3.03 9.40 -19.93
C ALA A 150 3.87 9.16 -21.19
N ASN A 151 5.18 8.93 -21.02
CA ASN A 151 6.16 8.94 -22.11
C ASN A 151 6.63 7.55 -22.55
N ILE A 152 5.85 6.49 -22.27
CA ILE A 152 6.24 5.12 -22.62
C ILE A 152 6.47 4.95 -24.14
N ASP A 153 5.70 5.67 -24.95
CA ASP A 153 5.75 5.64 -26.41
C ASP A 153 7.02 6.28 -26.96
N GLU A 154 7.54 7.34 -26.32
CA GLU A 154 8.78 8.02 -26.73
C GLU A 154 9.99 7.09 -26.68
N HIS A 155 9.98 6.13 -25.76
CA HIS A 155 11.07 5.17 -25.54
C HIS A 155 10.85 3.82 -26.26
N THR A 156 9.82 3.74 -27.09
CA THR A 156 9.35 2.53 -27.77
C THR A 156 9.42 2.70 -29.29
N ASN A 157 9.96 1.71 -29.99
CA ASN A 157 10.04 1.69 -31.46
C ASN A 157 9.22 0.51 -32.00
N ASP A 158 8.89 0.48 -33.28
CA ASP A 158 8.02 -0.53 -33.91
C ASP A 158 8.49 -1.97 -33.65
N LYS A 159 9.81 -2.19 -33.69
CA LYS A 159 10.40 -3.49 -33.37
C LYS A 159 10.10 -3.94 -31.93
N LYS A 160 10.01 -3.00 -30.99
CA LYS A 160 9.65 -3.29 -29.58
C LYS A 160 8.15 -3.50 -29.44
N ARG A 161 7.30 -2.70 -30.11
CA ARG A 161 5.84 -2.89 -30.15
C ARG A 161 5.48 -4.30 -30.64
N ARG A 162 6.02 -4.72 -31.80
CA ARG A 162 5.85 -6.08 -32.33
C ARG A 162 6.38 -7.19 -31.42
N LYS A 163 7.32 -6.89 -30.52
CA LYS A 163 7.80 -7.86 -29.51
C LYS A 163 6.89 -7.91 -28.29
N ALA A 164 6.35 -6.77 -27.87
CA ALA A 164 5.38 -6.68 -26.79
C ALA A 164 4.08 -7.38 -27.20
N GLU A 165 3.54 -7.07 -28.38
CA GLU A 165 2.33 -7.70 -28.95
C GLU A 165 2.45 -9.23 -29.04
N ARG A 166 3.62 -9.76 -29.42
CA ARG A 166 3.86 -11.22 -29.47
C ARG A 166 3.89 -11.89 -28.10
N LEU A 167 4.20 -11.15 -27.04
CA LEU A 167 4.23 -11.65 -25.67
C LEU A 167 2.93 -11.35 -24.91
N ALA A 168 2.09 -10.48 -25.45
CA ALA A 168 0.81 -10.13 -24.85
C ALA A 168 -0.08 -11.37 -24.78
N THR A 169 -0.87 -11.44 -23.73
CA THR A 169 -1.77 -12.56 -23.46
C THR A 169 -3.22 -12.09 -23.44
N PRO A 170 -3.77 -11.59 -24.58
CA PRO A 170 -5.09 -10.99 -24.65
C PRO A 170 -6.25 -11.97 -24.35
N TRP A 171 -5.98 -13.28 -24.32
CA TRP A 171 -6.95 -14.30 -23.92
C TRP A 171 -7.18 -14.35 -22.40
N GLU A 172 -6.26 -13.81 -21.57
CA GLU A 172 -6.37 -13.91 -20.11
C GLU A 172 -7.60 -13.19 -19.54
N LYS A 173 -8.05 -12.10 -20.16
CA LYS A 173 -9.29 -11.41 -19.75
C LYS A 173 -10.55 -12.25 -19.96
N TYR A 174 -10.47 -13.31 -20.75
CA TYR A 174 -11.56 -14.25 -20.99
C TYR A 174 -11.37 -15.58 -20.25
N ASP A 175 -10.29 -15.73 -19.47
CA ASP A 175 -10.02 -16.94 -18.70
C ASP A 175 -10.77 -16.92 -17.36
N LEU A 176 -12.01 -17.42 -17.39
CA LEU A 176 -12.89 -17.52 -16.22
C LEU A 176 -12.29 -18.39 -15.10
N MET A 177 -11.50 -19.42 -15.45
CA MET A 177 -10.86 -20.28 -14.45
C MET A 177 -9.72 -19.54 -13.74
N LYS A 178 -9.01 -18.66 -14.45
CA LYS A 178 -8.00 -17.79 -13.84
C LYS A 178 -8.65 -16.76 -12.91
N GLU A 179 -9.79 -16.18 -13.29
CA GLU A 179 -10.56 -15.28 -12.43
C GLU A 179 -11.09 -16.01 -11.18
N TYR A 180 -11.69 -17.18 -11.35
CA TYR A 180 -12.18 -18.01 -10.25
C TYR A 180 -11.09 -18.40 -9.25
N ARG A 181 -9.86 -18.69 -9.71
CA ARG A 181 -8.73 -18.98 -8.81
C ARG A 181 -8.18 -17.75 -8.10
N LYS A 182 -8.44 -16.54 -8.62
CA LYS A 182 -7.98 -15.27 -8.06
C LYS A 182 -8.96 -14.71 -7.03
N SER A 183 -10.26 -14.94 -7.23
CA SER A 183 -11.32 -14.44 -6.35
C SER A 183 -11.80 -15.52 -5.39
N ILE A 184 -12.39 -15.08 -4.28
CA ILE A 184 -13.09 -15.97 -3.36
C ILE A 184 -14.56 -16.04 -3.82
N PRO A 185 -15.22 -17.20 -3.86
CA PRO A 185 -16.64 -17.31 -4.19
C PRO A 185 -17.54 -16.43 -3.30
N GLU A 186 -18.65 -15.91 -3.83
CA GLU A 186 -19.52 -14.97 -3.10
C GLU A 186 -20.09 -15.56 -1.80
N GLU A 187 -20.41 -16.85 -1.80
CA GLU A 187 -20.92 -17.57 -0.62
C GLU A 187 -19.89 -17.55 0.52
N GLU A 188 -18.63 -17.91 0.20
CA GLU A 188 -17.51 -17.83 1.14
C GLU A 188 -17.24 -16.38 1.55
N GLN A 189 -17.28 -15.42 0.62
CA GLN A 189 -17.11 -14.01 0.97
C GLN A 189 -18.11 -13.55 2.04
N LYS A 190 -19.39 -13.89 1.89
CA LYS A 190 -20.44 -13.52 2.87
C LYS A 190 -20.14 -14.08 4.26
N GLU A 191 -19.73 -15.34 4.33
CA GLU A 191 -19.33 -15.98 5.59
C GLU A 191 -18.11 -15.28 6.22
N ILE A 192 -17.07 -15.02 5.41
CA ILE A 192 -15.86 -14.31 5.83
C ILE A 192 -16.19 -12.90 6.33
N PHE A 193 -17.01 -12.16 5.60
CA PHE A 193 -17.40 -10.81 5.97
C PHE A 193 -18.21 -10.81 7.26
N ALA A 194 -19.14 -11.76 7.46
CA ALA A 194 -19.91 -11.86 8.70
C ALA A 194 -18.99 -12.09 9.91
N GLU A 195 -17.99 -12.97 9.79
CA GLU A 195 -17.00 -13.25 10.84
C GLU A 195 -16.15 -12.01 11.14
N VAL A 196 -15.51 -11.44 10.11
CA VAL A 196 -14.51 -10.38 10.23
C VAL A 196 -15.13 -9.04 10.63
N TYR A 197 -16.27 -8.68 10.03
CA TYR A 197 -16.89 -7.38 10.23
C TYR A 197 -17.29 -7.15 11.68
N SER A 198 -17.84 -8.17 12.34
CA SER A 198 -18.25 -8.09 13.74
C SER A 198 -17.07 -7.73 14.66
N GLN A 199 -15.94 -8.41 14.48
CA GLN A 199 -14.74 -8.21 15.29
C GLN A 199 -14.05 -6.88 14.96
N LEU A 200 -13.88 -6.56 13.68
CA LEU A 200 -13.27 -5.29 13.27
C LEU A 200 -14.08 -4.09 13.75
N HIS A 201 -15.41 -4.16 13.67
CA HIS A 201 -16.28 -3.09 14.15
C HIS A 201 -16.17 -2.90 15.66
N GLN A 202 -16.11 -3.99 16.45
CA GLN A 202 -15.87 -3.91 17.89
C GLN A 202 -14.52 -3.30 18.22
N LEU A 203 -13.46 -3.68 17.51
CA LEU A 203 -12.12 -3.10 17.65
C LEU A 203 -12.13 -1.60 17.33
N GLU A 204 -12.77 -1.20 16.24
CA GLU A 204 -12.87 0.20 15.83
C GLU A 204 -13.59 1.05 16.89
N MET A 205 -14.74 0.57 17.40
CA MET A 205 -15.49 1.25 18.45
C MET A 205 -14.68 1.36 19.75
N THR A 206 -13.95 0.32 20.11
CA THR A 206 -13.06 0.31 21.29
C THR A 206 -11.93 1.34 21.12
N ARG A 207 -11.34 1.42 19.92
CA ARG A 207 -10.32 2.43 19.57
C ARG A 207 -10.87 3.85 19.60
N LYS A 208 -12.05 4.10 19.02
CA LYS A 208 -12.73 5.41 19.07
C LYS A 208 -12.94 5.85 20.52
N LYS A 209 -13.38 4.94 21.41
CA LYS A 209 -13.50 5.21 22.86
C LYS A 209 -12.16 5.50 23.52
N MET A 210 -11.11 4.73 23.22
CA MET A 210 -9.76 4.96 23.77
C MET A 210 -9.16 6.30 23.31
N LYS A 211 -9.29 6.66 22.03
CA LYS A 211 -8.84 7.95 21.48
C LYS A 211 -9.53 9.13 22.20
N ARG A 212 -10.85 9.07 22.39
CA ARG A 212 -11.63 10.08 23.14
C ARG A 212 -11.23 10.19 24.62
N LYS A 213 -10.89 9.08 25.27
CA LYS A 213 -10.38 9.11 26.67
C LYS A 213 -9.01 9.79 26.75
N ARG A 214 -8.11 9.56 25.79
CA ARG A 214 -6.77 10.15 25.77
C ARG A 214 -6.79 11.66 25.52
N THR A 215 -7.73 12.17 24.73
CA THR A 215 -7.89 13.62 24.55
C THR A 215 -8.46 14.29 25.80
N PHE A 216 -9.20 13.56 26.64
CA PHE A 216 -9.76 14.04 27.89
C PHE A 216 -8.83 13.73 29.08
N VAL A 217 -7.68 14.40 29.17
CA VAL A 217 -6.89 14.41 30.41
C VAL A 217 -7.47 15.49 31.31
N LYS A 218 -8.11 15.10 32.42
CA LYS A 218 -8.57 16.06 33.44
C LYS A 218 -7.34 16.83 33.97
N PRO A 219 -7.38 18.17 34.04
CA PRO A 219 -6.28 18.91 34.61
C PRO A 219 -6.05 18.45 36.06
N THR A 220 -4.85 17.96 36.34
CA THR A 220 -4.39 17.69 37.70
C THR A 220 -4.40 19.03 38.42
N LYS A 221 -5.25 19.18 39.45
CA LYS A 221 -5.15 20.34 40.34
C LYS A 221 -3.74 20.31 40.94
N LEU A 222 -2.93 21.31 40.62
CA LEU A 222 -1.71 21.61 41.35
C LEU A 222 -2.13 21.86 42.80
N ALA A 223 -1.68 20.99 43.69
CA ALA A 223 -1.83 21.14 45.14
C ALA A 223 -0.69 22.02 45.67
#